data_AF-A0A1Z5SJP0-F1
#
_entry.id   AF-A0A1Z5SJP0-F1
#
_cell.length_a   1.000
_cell.length_b   1.000
_cell.length_c   1.000
_cell.angle_alpha   90.00
_cell.angle_beta   90.00
_cell.angle_gamma   90.00
#
_symmetry.space_group_name_H-M   'P 1'
#
loop_
_entity.id
_entity.type
_entity.pdbx_description
1 polymer ?
#
loop_
_entity_poly.entity_id
_entity_poly.type
_entity_poly.pdbx_seq_one_letter_code
_entity_poly.pdbx_strand_id
1 'polypeptide(L)' 'MEEQEYIKNFNRGYQLAKDEPELLAQITKSNPDSEVVKAMRDGAKEVQREKFREQLKDVEVANGKDKQMDKDLD' A
#
# COMPACT_ATOMS: atom_id res chain seq x y z
N MET A 1 -12.96 -10.78 19.92
CA MET A 1 -11.95 -9.79 20.38
C MET A 1 -11.66 -8.75 19.29
N GLU A 2 -12.60 -8.45 18.40
CA GLU A 2 -12.17 -8.55 17.00
C GLU A 2 -11.82 -7.25 16.28
N GLU A 3 -12.64 -6.20 16.34
CA GLU A 3 -12.46 -5.10 15.38
C GLU A 3 -11.35 -4.11 15.75
N GLN A 4 -11.28 -3.68 17.02
CA GLN A 4 -10.26 -2.70 17.43
C GLN A 4 -8.84 -3.29 17.40
N GLU A 5 -8.68 -4.55 17.79
CA GLU A 5 -7.38 -5.22 17.66
C GLU A 5 -7.02 -5.48 16.21
N TYR A 6 -7.99 -5.85 15.37
CA TYR A 6 -7.75 -5.97 13.93
C TYR A 6 -7.24 -4.65 13.34
N ILE A 7 -7.93 -3.54 13.58
CA ILE A 7 -7.55 -2.20 13.08
C ILE A 7 -6.15 -1.82 13.57
N LYS A 8 -5.85 -2.06 14.85
CA LYS A 8 -4.53 -1.78 15.43
C LYS A 8 -3.43 -2.57 14.72
N ASN A 9 -3.64 -3.86 14.52
CA ASN A 9 -2.66 -4.74 13.87
C ASN A 9 -2.56 -4.45 12.37
N PHE A 10 -3.66 -4.11 11.71
CA PHE A 10 -3.68 -3.61 10.35
C PHE A 10 -2.81 -2.36 10.20
N ASN A 11 -3.05 -1.34 11.02
CA ASN A 11 -2.28 -0.09 10.98
C ASN A 11 -0.79 -0.32 11.25
N ARG A 12 -0.47 -1.25 12.17
CA ARG A 12 0.92 -1.62 12.45
C ARG A 12 1.58 -2.32 11.28
N GLY A 13 0.87 -3.23 10.61
CA GLY A 13 1.35 -3.88 9.39
C GLY A 13 1.56 -2.89 8.23
N TYR A 14 0.63 -1.96 8.06
CA TYR A 14 0.75 -0.86 7.11
C TYR A 14 2.00 0.00 7.37
N GLN A 15 2.19 0.43 8.61
CA GLN A 15 3.34 1.27 8.96
C GLN A 15 4.67 0.52 8.82
N LEU A 16 4.76 -0.72 9.30
CA LEU A 16 5.96 -1.54 9.11
C LEU A 16 6.25 -1.82 7.64
N ALA A 17 5.24 -1.98 6.79
CA ALA A 17 5.46 -2.14 5.36
C ALA A 17 6.02 -0.88 4.68
N LYS A 18 5.80 0.31 5.25
CA LYS A 18 6.40 1.58 4.79
C LYS A 18 7.82 1.77 5.33
N ASP A 19 8.00 1.54 6.62
CA ASP A 19 9.21 1.94 7.34
C ASP A 19 10.25 0.81 7.46
N GLU A 20 9.79 -0.43 7.72
CA GLU A 20 10.65 -1.59 8.07
C GLU A 20 10.14 -2.92 7.47
N PRO A 21 10.13 -3.07 6.13
CA PRO A 21 9.49 -4.21 5.46
C PRO A 21 10.16 -5.56 5.79
N GLU A 22 11.46 -5.57 6.07
CA GLU A 22 12.18 -6.79 6.47
C GLU A 22 11.73 -7.30 7.84
N LEU A 23 11.51 -6.40 8.79
CA LEU A 23 10.99 -6.75 10.12
C LEU A 23 9.58 -7.34 10.00
N LEU A 24 8.72 -6.73 9.18
CA LEU A 24 7.40 -7.26 8.90
C LEU A 24 7.47 -8.67 8.29
N ALA A 25 8.38 -8.90 7.36
CA ALA A 25 8.57 -10.23 6.76
C ALA A 25 9.00 -11.27 7.79
N GLN A 26 9.84 -10.91 8.76
CA GLN A 26 10.22 -11.78 9.86
C GLN A 26 9.02 -12.08 10.78
N ILE A 27 8.30 -11.06 11.23
CA ILE A 27 7.12 -11.20 12.11
C ILE A 27 6.05 -12.10 11.48
N THR A 28 5.76 -11.88 10.20
CA THR A 28 4.70 -12.60 9.48
C THR A 28 5.09 -14.01 9.06
N LYS A 29 6.38 -14.38 9.10
CA LYS A 29 6.86 -15.75 8.88
C LYS A 29 6.73 -16.61 10.13
N SER A 30 6.91 -16.02 11.31
CA SER A 30 6.94 -16.74 12.59
C SER A 30 5.59 -17.34 12.99
N ASN A 31 4.48 -16.73 12.59
CA ASN A 31 3.14 -17.17 12.99
C ASN A 31 2.08 -16.92 11.90
N PRO A 32 2.12 -17.65 10.78
CA PRO A 32 1.37 -17.32 9.58
C PRO A 32 -0.16 -17.42 9.70
N ASP A 33 -0.67 -18.20 10.66
CA ASP A 33 -2.10 -18.49 10.83
C ASP A 33 -2.78 -17.61 11.88
N SER A 34 -2.01 -16.81 12.63
CA SER A 34 -2.54 -15.88 13.63
C SER A 34 -3.38 -14.78 12.98
N GLU A 35 -4.53 -14.46 13.59
CA GLU A 35 -5.38 -13.33 13.19
C GLU A 35 -4.62 -11.99 13.21
N VAL A 36 -3.68 -11.84 14.13
CA VAL A 36 -2.78 -10.68 14.20
C VAL A 36 -1.94 -10.57 12.93
N VAL A 37 -1.33 -11.69 12.51
CA VAL A 37 -0.47 -11.73 11.31
C VAL A 37 -1.31 -11.54 10.05
N LYS A 38 -2.55 -12.04 10.01
CA LYS A 38 -3.49 -11.76 8.91
C LYS A 38 -3.79 -10.26 8.81
N ALA A 39 -4.15 -9.60 9.91
CA ALA A 39 -4.40 -8.16 9.93
C ALA A 39 -3.17 -7.36 9.47
N MET A 40 -1.97 -7.70 9.97
CA MET A 40 -0.73 -7.03 9.56
C MET A 40 -0.44 -7.22 8.07
N ARG A 41 -0.66 -8.41 7.51
CA ARG A 41 -0.50 -8.67 6.07
C ARG A 41 -1.47 -7.87 5.23
N ASP A 42 -2.70 -7.69 5.70
CA ASP A 42 -3.70 -6.89 4.99
C ASP A 42 -3.33 -5.41 4.98
N GLY A 43 -2.84 -4.88 6.11
CA GLY A 43 -2.27 -3.52 6.17
C GLY A 43 -1.12 -3.32 5.19
N ALA A 44 -0.23 -4.32 5.11
CA ALA A 44 0.91 -4.29 4.17
C ALA A 44 0.48 -4.31 2.70
N LYS A 45 -0.59 -5.04 2.35
CA LYS A 45 -1.15 -5.03 0.98
C LYS A 45 -1.69 -3.66 0.60
N GLU A 46 -2.25 -2.91 1.56
CA GLU A 46 -2.78 -1.58 1.27
C GLU A 46 -1.68 -0.59 0.86
N VAL A 47 -0.47 -0.71 1.43
CA VAL A 47 0.71 0.06 0.98
C VAL A 47 1.04 -0.23 -0.49
N GLN A 48 0.97 -1.50 -0.91
CA GLN A 48 1.23 -1.87 -2.30
C GLN A 48 0.17 -1.30 -3.25
N ARG A 49 -1.11 -1.29 -2.82
CA ARG A 49 -2.20 -0.69 -3.58
C ARG A 49 -2.06 0.83 -3.69
N GLU A 50 -1.63 1.49 -2.62
CA GLU A 50 -1.35 2.92 -2.62
C GLU A 50 -0.24 3.26 -3.63
N LYS A 51 0.91 2.58 -3.57
CA LYS A 51 2.01 2.75 -4.52
C LYS A 51 1.55 2.52 -5.96
N PHE A 52 0.75 1.49 -6.20
CA PHE A 52 0.20 1.23 -7.54
C PHE A 52 -0.73 2.35 -8.03
N ARG A 53 -1.61 2.87 -7.16
CA ARG A 53 -2.49 4.00 -7.48
C ARG A 53 -1.69 5.29 -7.75
N GLU A 54 -0.62 5.53 -7.01
CA GLU A 54 0.29 6.66 -7.25
C GLU A 54 0.96 6.54 -8.62
N GLN A 55 1.53 5.37 -8.93
CA GLN A 55 2.13 5.10 -10.24
C GLN A 55 1.15 5.29 -11.40
N LEU A 56 -0.10 4.86 -11.25
CA LEU A 56 -1.13 5.07 -12.28
C LEU A 56 -1.46 6.56 -12.48
N LYS A 57 -1.56 7.34 -11.40
CA LYS A 57 -1.79 8.79 -11.49
C LYS A 57 -0.64 9.48 -12.23
N ASP A 58 0.60 9.08 -11.96
CA ASP A 58 1.76 9.64 -12.65
C ASP A 58 1.72 9.36 -14.16
N VAL A 59 1.27 8.17 -14.56
CA VAL A 59 1.07 7.80 -15.98
C VAL A 59 -0.08 8.60 -16.61
N GLU A 60 -1.20 8.78 -15.91
CA GLU A 60 -2.31 9.60 -16.41
C GLU A 60 -1.93 11.08 -16.56
N VAL A 61 -1.14 11.63 -15.64
CA VAL A 61 -0.63 13.00 -15.72
C VAL A 61 0.40 13.14 -16.86
N ALA A 62 1.27 12.16 -17.06
CA ALA A 62 2.21 12.14 -18.19
C ALA A 62 1.47 12.12 -19.53
N ASN A 63 0.49 11.23 -19.70
CA ASN A 63 -0.30 11.13 -20.92
C ASN A 63 -1.28 12.32 -21.13
N GLY A 64 -1.71 12.97 -20.03
CA GLY A 64 -2.53 14.17 -20.09
C GLY A 64 -1.78 15.42 -20.55
N LYS A 65 -0.48 15.52 -20.27
CA LYS A 65 0.36 16.64 -20.71
C LYS A 65 0.68 16.60 -22.21
N ASP A 66 0.77 15.42 -22.82
CA ASP A 66 1.01 15.29 -24.26
C ASP A 66 -0.19 15.76 -25.11
N LYS A 67 -1.42 15.72 -24.58
CA LYS A 67 -2.62 16.19 -25.32
C LYS A 67 -2.85 17.70 -25.27
N GLN A 68 -2.11 18.44 -24.45
CA GLN A 68 -2.32 19.88 -24.28
C GLN A 68 -1.38 20.75 -25.14
N MET A 69 -0.28 20.19 -25.66
CA MET A 69 0.64 20.91 -26.55
C MET A 69 0.22 20.91 -28.04
N ASP A 70 -0.75 20.09 -28.42
CA ASP A 70 -1.20 19.94 -29.82
C ASP A 70 -2.41 20.82 -30.19
N LYS A 71 -2.89 21.68 -29.27
CA LYS A 71 -4.08 22.54 -29.48
C LYS A 71 -3.79 24.04 -29.54
N ASP A 72 -2.53 24.45 -29.38
CA ASP A 72 -2.13 25.87 -29.43
C ASP A 72 -1.47 26.27 -30.78
N LEU A 73 -1.62 25.42 -31.81
CA LEU A 73 -1.21 25.68 -33.19
C LEU A 73 -2.42 25.60 -34.13
N ASP A 74 -3.34 26.57 -34.05
CA ASP A 74 -4.26 26.95 -35.13
C ASP A 74 -4.72 28.41 -34.95
#